data_AF-A0A8R7UDR0-F1
#
_entry.id   AF-A0A8R7UDR0-F1
#
_cell.length_a   1.000
_cell.length_b   1.000
_cell.length_c   1.000
_cell.angle_alpha   90.00
_cell.angle_beta   90.00
_cell.angle_gamma   90.00
#
_symmetry.space_group_name_H-M   'P 1'
#
loop_
_entity.id
_entity.type
_entity.pdbx_description
1 polymer ?
#
loop_
_entity_poly.entity_id
_entity_poly.type
_entity_poly.pdbx_seq_one_letter_code
_entity_poly.pdbx_strand_id
1 'polypeptide(L)'
;MESAKEFSIRIVPGVEISALYSPSNGSGADEPVHILAYYGWGPGKSQELEKVLSTIREGRYTRAKEMLSKLRNLGMPLNFEDVSNIAGNGVAPGRVHVARAMVAAGYVDNFLQAFSRYFYDGGPAYAIGSEPVGNPLCS
;
A
#
# COMPACT_ATOMS: atom_id res chain seq x y z
N MET A 1 -4.76 -18.39 5.25
CA MET A 1 -4.10 -19.71 5.10
C MET A 1 -5.09 -20.86 5.16
N GLU A 2 -6.22 -20.74 5.87
CA GLU A 2 -7.27 -21.78 5.91
C GLU A 2 -7.85 -22.12 4.53
N SER A 3 -8.16 -21.12 3.69
CA SER A 3 -8.83 -21.35 2.40
C SER A 3 -8.01 -22.11 1.34
N ALA A 4 -6.68 -22.23 1.49
CA ALA A 4 -5.84 -22.92 0.51
C ALA A 4 -5.64 -24.42 0.79
N LYS A 5 -5.90 -24.87 2.03
CA LYS A 5 -5.82 -26.29 2.38
C LYS A 5 -6.88 -27.12 1.64
N GLU A 6 -8.00 -26.49 1.32
CA GLU A 6 -9.16 -27.13 0.68
C GLU A 6 -8.95 -27.43 -0.82
N PHE A 7 -8.00 -26.76 -1.47
CA PHE A 7 -7.78 -26.84 -2.92
C PHE A 7 -6.38 -27.33 -3.33
N SER A 8 -5.57 -27.86 -2.41
CA SER A 8 -4.17 -28.26 -2.67
C SER A 8 -3.32 -27.15 -3.35
N ILE A 9 -3.60 -25.88 -3.04
CA ILE A 9 -2.87 -24.73 -3.58
C ILE A 9 -1.74 -24.36 -2.61
N ARG A 10 -0.53 -24.20 -3.13
CA ARG A 10 0.62 -23.70 -2.36
C ARG A 10 0.57 -22.17 -2.30
N ILE A 11 0.40 -21.62 -1.10
CA ILE A 11 0.51 -20.17 -0.86
C ILE A 11 1.98 -19.79 -0.64
N VAL A 12 2.43 -18.74 -1.32
CA VAL A 12 3.72 -18.08 -1.08
C VAL A 12 3.46 -16.71 -0.47
N PRO A 13 3.98 -16.41 0.74
CA PRO A 13 3.96 -15.06 1.27
C PRO A 13 4.67 -14.09 0.33
N GLY A 14 4.04 -12.94 0.07
CA GLY A 14 4.61 -11.89 -0.75
C GLY A 14 4.27 -10.51 -0.21
N VAL A 15 5.15 -9.53 -0.45
CA VAL A 15 4.92 -8.11 -0.22
C VAL A 15 5.18 -7.33 -1.50
N GLU A 16 4.44 -6.27 -1.72
CA GLU A 16 4.70 -5.31 -2.79
C GLU A 16 5.28 -4.02 -2.17
N ILE A 17 6.44 -3.62 -2.65
CA ILE A 17 7.21 -2.48 -2.14
C ILE A 17 7.24 -1.43 -3.24
N SER A 18 6.67 -0.26 -2.97
CA SER A 18 6.84 0.89 -3.85
C SER A 18 8.21 1.53 -3.55
N ALA A 19 8.98 1.77 -4.61
CA ALA A 19 10.31 2.37 -4.55
C ALA A 19 10.47 3.36 -5.71
N LEU A 20 11.39 4.32 -5.55
CA LEU A 20 11.82 5.22 -6.61
C LEU A 20 13.13 4.69 -7.22
N TYR A 21 13.15 4.55 -8.54
CA TYR A 21 14.35 4.24 -9.30
C TYR A 21 14.92 5.51 -9.91
N SER A 22 16.13 5.89 -9.49
CA SER A 22 16.87 7.02 -10.05
C SER A 22 17.93 6.49 -11.03
N PRO A 23 17.88 6.83 -12.33
CA PRO A 23 18.89 6.39 -13.29
C PRO A 23 20.29 6.94 -12.93
N SER A 24 21.31 6.09 -12.96
CA SER A 24 22.70 6.41 -12.62
C SER A 24 23.37 7.49 -13.50
N ASN A 25 22.72 7.85 -14.60
CA ASN A 25 23.22 8.74 -15.65
C ASN A 25 22.86 10.22 -15.39
N GLY A 26 22.27 10.53 -14.23
CA GLY A 26 22.11 11.89 -13.71
C GLY A 26 21.14 12.80 -14.46
N SER A 27 20.35 12.28 -15.41
CA SER A 27 19.51 13.08 -16.31
C SER A 27 18.06 12.57 -16.46
N GLY A 28 17.64 11.61 -15.63
CA GLY A 28 16.26 11.11 -15.58
C GLY A 28 15.55 11.55 -14.30
N ALA A 29 14.23 11.78 -14.40
CA ALA A 29 13.38 11.91 -13.22
C ALA A 29 13.30 10.57 -12.48
N ASP A 30 13.02 10.61 -11.17
CA ASP A 30 12.77 9.40 -10.40
C ASP A 30 11.54 8.66 -10.97
N GLU A 31 11.71 7.38 -11.27
CA GLU A 31 10.64 6.52 -11.78
C GLU A 31 10.04 5.68 -10.65
N PRO A 32 8.73 5.76 -10.38
CA PRO A 32 8.09 4.89 -9.40
C PRO A 32 8.06 3.45 -9.92
N VAL A 33 8.65 2.53 -9.15
CA VAL A 33 8.67 1.10 -9.42
C VAL A 33 8.00 0.33 -8.28
N HIS A 34 7.40 -0.80 -8.62
CA HIS A 34 6.78 -1.71 -7.66
C HIS A 34 7.56 -3.03 -7.63
N ILE A 35 8.24 -3.31 -6.52
CA ILE A 35 9.02 -4.52 -6.31
C ILE A 35 8.15 -5.55 -5.59
N LEU A 36 7.90 -6.69 -6.25
CA LEU A 36 7.26 -7.84 -5.62
C LEU A 36 8.33 -8.72 -4.96
N ALA A 37 8.30 -8.82 -3.64
CA ALA A 37 9.18 -9.66 -2.86
C ALA A 37 8.41 -10.87 -2.31
N TYR A 38 8.78 -12.07 -2.76
CA TYR A 38 8.26 -13.35 -2.26
C TYR A 38 9.23 -13.91 -1.21
N TYR A 39 8.72 -14.43 -0.10
CA TYR A 39 9.55 -14.91 1.01
C TYR A 39 8.94 -16.13 1.73
N GLY A 40 9.71 -16.74 2.63
CA GLY A 40 9.30 -17.92 3.40
C GLY A 40 9.83 -19.25 2.87
N TRP A 41 10.72 -19.22 1.88
CA TRP A 41 11.50 -20.38 1.43
C TRP A 41 12.98 -20.15 1.72
N GLY A 42 13.45 -20.68 2.85
CA GLY A 42 14.83 -20.58 3.30
C GLY A 42 14.97 -20.98 4.77
N PRO A 43 16.17 -21.37 5.22
CA PRO A 43 16.42 -21.73 6.62
C PRO A 43 16.37 -20.46 7.48
N GLY A 44 15.25 -20.27 8.19
CA GLY A 44 15.07 -19.23 9.19
C GLY A 44 14.39 -17.95 8.70
N LYS A 45 13.56 -17.36 9.56
CA LYS A 45 13.07 -15.99 9.39
C LYS A 45 14.23 -15.04 9.68
N SER A 46 14.71 -14.29 8.69
CA SER A 46 15.66 -13.21 8.95
C SER A 46 14.97 -12.10 9.75
N GLN A 47 15.57 -11.72 10.88
CA GLN A 47 15.06 -10.66 11.73
C GLN A 47 15.13 -9.30 11.04
N GLU A 48 16.14 -9.10 10.19
CA GLU A 48 16.32 -7.93 9.35
C GLU A 48 15.20 -7.81 8.32
N LEU A 49 14.82 -8.92 7.66
CA LEU A 49 13.71 -8.95 6.71
C LEU A 49 12.38 -8.60 7.40
N GLU A 50 12.09 -9.22 8.55
CA GLU A 50 10.85 -8.91 9.30
C GLU A 50 10.80 -7.43 9.72
N LYS A 51 11.94 -6.84 10.11
CA LYS A 51 12.02 -5.40 10.43
C LYS A 51 11.74 -4.51 9.22
N VAL A 52 12.29 -4.85 8.05
CA VAL A 52 11.99 -4.12 6.81
C VAL A 52 10.51 -4.24 6.44
N LEU A 53 9.96 -5.45 6.52
CA LEU A 53 8.54 -5.72 6.26
C LEU A 53 7.62 -4.96 7.23
N SER A 54 7.98 -4.86 8.52
CA SER A 54 7.20 -4.11 9.49
C SER A 54 7.22 -2.61 9.17
N THR A 55 8.38 -2.03 8.83
CA THR A 55 8.49 -0.63 8.40
C THR A 55 7.64 -0.34 7.16
N ILE A 56 7.65 -1.23 6.15
CA ILE A 56 6.81 -1.07 4.95
C ILE A 56 5.31 -1.11 5.32
N ARG A 57 4.90 -2.04 6.20
CA ARG A 57 3.51 -2.13 6.67
C ARG A 57 3.10 -0.88 7.42
N GLU A 58 3.93 -0.37 8.33
CA GLU A 58 3.69 0.87 9.07
C GLU A 58 3.54 2.06 8.12
N GLY A 59 4.40 2.18 7.11
CA GLY A 59 4.29 3.21 6.07
C GLY A 59 2.93 3.17 5.35
N ARG A 60 2.44 1.97 5.02
CA ARG A 60 1.10 1.79 4.43
C ARG A 60 -0.02 2.21 5.39
N TYR A 61 0.07 1.86 6.67
CA TYR A 61 -0.90 2.29 7.69
C TYR A 61 -0.95 3.82 7.83
N THR A 62 0.22 4.46 7.89
CA THR A 62 0.33 5.93 7.97
C THR A 62 -0.29 6.59 6.73
N ARG A 63 0.06 6.10 5.54
CA ARG A 63 -0.50 6.59 4.27
C ARG A 63 -2.02 6.44 4.23
N ALA A 64 -2.55 5.30 4.69
CA ALA A 64 -3.99 5.09 4.76
C ALA A 64 -4.67 6.12 5.68
N LYS A 65 -4.13 6.35 6.88
CA LYS A 65 -4.66 7.36 7.82
C LYS A 65 -4.62 8.77 7.23
N GLU A 66 -3.58 9.12 6.47
CA GLU A 66 -3.49 10.41 5.80
C GLU A 66 -4.58 10.57 4.73
N MET A 67 -4.83 9.55 3.90
CA MET A 67 -5.92 9.57 2.92
C MET A 67 -7.29 9.78 3.61
N LEU A 68 -7.54 9.11 4.74
CA LEU A 68 -8.78 9.30 5.50
C LEU A 68 -8.90 10.72 6.09
N SER A 69 -7.79 11.28 6.57
CA SER A 69 -7.74 12.66 7.06
C SER A 69 -8.09 13.65 5.93
N LYS A 70 -7.51 13.47 4.74
CA LYS A 70 -7.82 14.28 3.56
C LYS A 70 -9.30 14.17 3.18
N LEU A 71 -9.85 12.95 3.13
CA LEU A 71 -11.28 12.75 2.86
C LEU A 71 -12.19 13.41 3.90
N ARG A 72 -11.83 13.36 5.18
CA ARG A 72 -12.57 14.08 6.23
C ARG A 72 -12.62 15.58 5.97
N ASN A 73 -11.50 16.19 5.57
CA ASN A 73 -11.44 17.62 5.24
C ASN A 73 -12.27 17.97 3.99
N LEU A 74 -12.51 16.99 3.11
CA LEU A 74 -13.40 17.12 1.95
C LEU A 74 -14.87 16.82 2.28
N GLY A 75 -15.22 16.60 3.55
CA GLY A 75 -16.59 16.30 3.98
C GLY A 75 -17.02 14.84 3.81
N MET A 76 -16.08 13.92 3.58
CA MET A 76 -16.33 12.49 3.36
C MET A 76 -15.61 11.63 4.41
N PRO A 77 -15.93 11.75 5.71
CA PRO A 77 -15.26 10.98 6.74
C PRO A 77 -15.48 9.48 6.56
N LEU A 78 -14.40 8.71 6.64
CA LEU A 78 -14.43 7.24 6.64
C LEU A 78 -13.72 6.71 7.88
N ASN A 79 -14.25 5.64 8.47
CA ASN A 79 -13.62 5.00 9.62
C ASN A 79 -12.48 4.09 9.15
N PHE A 80 -11.37 4.13 9.89
CA PHE A 80 -10.21 3.29 9.59
C PHE A 80 -10.54 1.78 9.67
N GLU A 81 -11.45 1.41 10.57
CA GLU A 81 -11.91 0.03 10.75
C GLU A 81 -12.65 -0.50 9.53
N ASP A 82 -13.58 0.28 8.95
CA ASP A 82 -14.31 -0.10 7.74
C ASP A 82 -13.36 -0.36 6.56
N VAL A 83 -12.36 0.51 6.39
CA VAL A 83 -11.34 0.33 5.35
C VAL A 83 -10.44 -0.88 5.63
N SER A 84 -10.11 -1.13 6.90
CA SER A 84 -9.30 -2.29 7.31
C SER A 84 -10.03 -3.60 7.10
N ASN A 85 -11.34 -3.64 7.36
CA ASN A 85 -12.19 -4.79 7.10
C ASN A 85 -12.22 -5.13 5.60
N ILE A 86 -12.25 -4.12 4.73
CA ILE A 86 -12.16 -4.32 3.27
C ILE A 86 -10.78 -4.84 2.84
N ALA A 87 -9.70 -4.41 3.49
CA ALA A 87 -8.34 -4.88 3.20
C ALA A 87 -8.08 -6.31 3.72
N GLY A 88 -8.75 -6.70 4.81
CA GLY A 88 -8.57 -7.96 5.50
C GLY A 88 -7.67 -7.84 6.74
N ASN A 89 -7.90 -8.72 7.72
CA ASN A 89 -7.20 -8.69 9.00
C ASN A 89 -5.67 -8.76 8.84
N GLY A 90 -4.97 -7.79 9.43
CA GLY A 90 -3.50 -7.70 9.39
C GLY A 90 -2.94 -7.14 8.08
N VAL A 91 -3.79 -6.76 7.12
CA VAL A 91 -3.37 -6.14 5.85
C VAL A 91 -3.45 -4.63 5.99
N ALA A 92 -2.32 -3.95 5.76
CA ALA A 92 -2.30 -2.50 5.75
C ALA A 92 -3.12 -1.97 4.55
N PRO A 93 -4.14 -1.12 4.78
CA PRO A 93 -4.99 -0.63 3.69
C PRO A 93 -4.21 0.24 2.69
N GLY A 94 -4.74 0.32 1.47
CA GLY A 94 -4.15 1.07 0.37
C GLY A 94 -5.25 1.81 -0.39
N ARG A 95 -4.87 2.62 -1.39
CA ARG A 95 -5.80 3.47 -2.16
C ARG A 95 -7.00 2.71 -2.73
N VAL A 96 -6.80 1.46 -3.17
CA VAL A 96 -7.88 0.58 -3.66
C VAL A 96 -8.92 0.28 -2.57
N HIS A 97 -8.46 -0.01 -1.34
CA HIS A 97 -9.34 -0.29 -0.20
C HIS A 97 -10.12 0.95 0.22
N VAL A 98 -9.47 2.13 0.24
CA VAL A 98 -10.15 3.40 0.56
C VAL A 98 -11.18 3.76 -0.52
N ALA A 99 -10.84 3.60 -1.81
CA ALA A 99 -11.79 3.84 -2.90
C ALA A 99 -13.03 2.94 -2.81
N ARG A 100 -12.85 1.66 -2.45
CA ARG A 100 -13.98 0.75 -2.19
C ARG A 100 -14.83 1.20 -1.01
N ALA A 101 -14.20 1.67 0.06
CA ALA A 101 -14.91 2.22 1.22
C ALA A 101 -15.72 3.47 0.86
N MET A 102 -15.22 4.34 -0.03
CA MET A 102 -15.98 5.50 -0.52
C MET A 102 -17.23 5.09 -1.30
N VAL A 103 -17.14 4.05 -2.14
CA VAL A 103 -18.30 3.50 -2.87
C VAL A 103 -19.30 2.91 -1.89
N ALA A 104 -18.85 2.10 -0.93
CA ALA A 104 -19.71 1.47 0.07
C ALA A 104 -20.43 2.51 0.95
N ALA A 105 -19.76 3.62 1.27
CA ALA A 105 -20.35 4.73 2.02
C ALA A 105 -21.24 5.67 1.17
N GLY A 106 -21.35 5.45 -0.14
CA GLY A 106 -22.16 6.26 -1.03
C GLY A 106 -21.58 7.65 -1.37
N TYR A 107 -20.30 7.89 -1.11
CA TYR A 107 -19.64 9.16 -1.47
C TYR A 107 -19.34 9.28 -2.95
N VAL A 108 -19.23 8.14 -3.65
CA VAL A 108 -18.99 8.05 -5.09
C VAL A 108 -19.82 6.92 -5.69
N ASP A 109 -20.26 7.10 -6.94
CA ASP A 109 -21.13 6.18 -7.66
C ASP A 109 -20.43 4.86 -8.00
N ASN A 110 -19.11 4.92 -8.23
CA ASN A 110 -18.32 3.76 -8.61
C ASN A 110 -16.82 3.96 -8.36
N PHE A 111 -16.09 2.84 -8.46
CA PHE A 111 -14.65 2.80 -8.22
C PHE A 111 -13.85 3.71 -9.17
N LEU A 112 -14.25 3.80 -10.44
CA LEU A 112 -13.58 4.66 -11.42
C LEU A 112 -13.69 6.14 -11.02
N GLN A 113 -14.87 6.56 -10.57
CA GLN A 113 -15.10 7.94 -10.11
C GLN A 113 -14.22 8.28 -8.90
N ALA A 114 -14.04 7.34 -7.96
CA ALA A 114 -13.14 7.54 -6.82
C ALA A 114 -11.69 7.83 -7.27
N PHE A 115 -11.17 7.04 -8.23
CA PHE A 115 -9.82 7.24 -8.76
C PHE A 115 -9.70 8.52 -9.58
N SER A 116 -10.65 8.78 -10.48
CA SER A 116 -10.57 9.94 -11.36
C SER A 116 -10.70 11.28 -10.62
N ARG A 117 -11.44 11.32 -9.50
CA ARG A 117 -11.69 12.56 -8.75
C ARG A 117 -10.78 12.76 -7.54
N TYR A 118 -10.35 11.68 -6.88
CA TYR A 118 -9.72 11.79 -5.56
C TYR A 118 -8.35 11.15 -5.45
N PHE A 119 -8.11 10.03 -6.14
CA PHE A 119 -6.90 9.21 -5.98
C PHE A 119 -5.99 9.13 -7.20
N TYR A 120 -6.18 10.01 -8.19
CA TYR A 120 -5.19 10.21 -9.25
C TYR A 120 -3.88 10.76 -8.65
N ASP A 121 -2.79 10.72 -9.41
CA ASP A 121 -1.50 11.19 -8.91
C ASP A 121 -1.54 12.70 -8.64
N GLY A 122 -1.29 13.08 -7.39
CA GLY A 122 -1.47 14.46 -6.91
C GLY A 122 -2.93 14.84 -6.59
N GLY A 123 -3.85 13.88 -6.60
CA GLY A 123 -5.27 14.10 -6.30
C GLY A 123 -5.55 14.55 -4.86
N PRO A 124 -6.74 15.10 -4.60
CA PRO A 124 -7.06 15.77 -3.34
C PRO A 124 -7.08 14.83 -2.13
N ALA A 125 -7.33 13.53 -2.33
CA ALA A 125 -7.24 12.51 -1.29
C ALA A 125 -6.01 11.61 -1.45
N TYR A 126 -5.15 11.88 -2.42
CA TYR A 126 -3.92 11.11 -2.64
C TYR A 126 -2.89 11.45 -1.57
N ALA A 127 -2.29 10.42 -0.98
CA ALA A 127 -1.13 10.55 -0.09
C ALA A 127 0.08 9.89 -0.76
N ILE A 128 1.24 10.51 -0.69
CA ILE A 128 2.50 9.93 -1.18
C ILE A 128 3.08 9.10 -0.02
N GLY A 129 3.51 7.87 -0.30
CA GLY A 129 4.20 7.08 0.73
C GLY A 129 5.55 7.71 1.01
N SER A 130 5.97 7.77 2.28
CA SER A 130 7.38 7.96 2.61
C SER A 130 8.11 6.67 2.26
N GLU A 131 8.48 6.53 0.99
CA GLU A 131 9.30 5.41 0.54
C GLU A 131 10.67 5.52 1.17
N PRO A 132 11.25 4.44 1.71
CA PRO A 132 12.62 4.48 2.17
C PRO A 132 13.50 4.80 0.95
N VAL A 133 14.12 5.98 0.97
CA VAL A 133 15.14 6.34 -0.01
C VAL A 133 16.27 5.33 0.18
N GLY A 134 16.48 4.47 -0.81
CA GLY A 134 17.58 3.52 -0.79
C GLY A 134 18.88 4.31 -0.75
N ASN A 135 19.49 4.46 0.42
CA ASN A 135 20.81 5.03 0.50
C ASN A 135 21.74 4.05 -0.22
N PRO A 136 22.47 4.44 -1.28
CA PRO A 136 23.36 3.53 -1.96
C PRO A 136 24.46 3.12 -0.97
N LEU A 137 24.32 1.92 -0.40
CA LEU A 137 25.37 1.29 0.40
C LEU A 137 26.44 0.81 -0.58
N CYS A 138 27.25 1.74 -1.08
CA CYS A 138 28.53 1.51 -1.73
C CYS A 138 29.41 2.75 -1.49
N SER A 139 30.20 2.69 -0.43
CA SER A 139 31.47 3.39 -0.27
C SER A 139 32.40 2.52 0.56
#